data_AF-A0A661RDY8-F1
#
_entry.id   AF-A0A661RDY8-F1
#
_cell.length_a   1.000
_cell.length_b   1.000
_cell.length_c   1.000
_cell.angle_alpha   90.00
_cell.angle_beta   90.00
_cell.angle_gamma   90.00
#
_symmetry.space_group_name_H-M   'P 1'
#
loop_
_entity.id
_entity.type
_entity.pdbx_description
1 polymer ?
#
loop_
_entity_poly.entity_id
_entity_poly.type
_entity_poly.pdbx_seq_one_letter_code
_entity_poly.pdbx_strand_id
1 'polypeptide(L)'
;MTIAKGSYVKVAVALPVFKTFTYEVPEPLCSSVMVGKRVLVPFKNLQLTGYILAIRDTADVADVKKILDILDDVPLFPPSMVPFFRWIADYYLYPIGQVIKEALPGGLNVRQVVTVDITEKGRSALSAACLKPFDCRLLKVLEKRGAMGMRMLSRMVKKEILPETMFRMERRGWITRQRKLAPGRVRPKMERYVTAVEGRPPSGSLSKVRQKILDIVERYGEISVRALKAEIPTAASLVRKMAAEGFLNIVEREVYRDPFGEAIERDSGPPTLTEDQASVVETLVSALGRGFQTYLLYGITASGKTEVYMQAVAAAISQGKQALVLVPEIALISQTERIFRARFGDRIALLHSGLSEGERFDQWMRIVHKEAQVAVGARSAIFAPFDNLGLIIVDEEHDDSYKQENRLRYHARDLAVVRAKLENGVALLGSATPSVQSYHNVHTKKFKSLYLSKRIENRMLPEVTIVDLRQKEGPGR
;
A
#
# COMPACT_ATOMS: atom_id res chain seq x y z
N MET A 1 -4.20 22.46 14.27
CA MET A 1 -5.56 22.93 14.60
C MET A 1 -6.01 22.19 15.85
N THR A 2 -6.23 22.91 16.95
CA THR A 2 -6.70 22.30 18.21
C THR A 2 -8.21 22.08 18.09
N ILE A 3 -8.63 20.83 18.06
CA ILE A 3 -10.03 20.43 17.89
C ILE A 3 -10.79 20.67 19.21
N ALA A 4 -11.93 21.37 19.15
CA ALA A 4 -12.70 21.78 20.33
C ALA A 4 -13.44 20.61 21.02
N LYS A 5 -13.77 20.79 22.30
CA LYS A 5 -14.67 19.91 23.07
C LYS A 5 -16.01 19.80 22.34
N GLY A 6 -16.45 18.56 22.02
CA GLY A 6 -17.72 18.31 21.31
C GLY A 6 -17.58 17.99 19.82
N SER A 7 -16.38 17.67 19.33
CA SER A 7 -16.16 17.39 17.91
C SER A 7 -16.68 16.01 17.48
N TYR A 8 -17.23 15.96 16.26
CA TYR A 8 -17.80 14.79 15.62
C TYR A 8 -17.00 14.39 14.38
N VAL A 9 -16.97 13.10 14.08
CA VAL A 9 -16.33 12.55 12.87
C VAL A 9 -17.33 11.80 12.01
N LYS A 10 -17.26 12.03 10.70
CA LYS A 10 -18.00 11.26 9.70
C LYS A 10 -17.15 10.06 9.28
N VAL A 11 -17.64 8.86 9.56
CA VAL A 11 -16.88 7.61 9.44
C VAL A 11 -17.51 6.69 8.40
N ALA A 12 -16.70 6.16 7.48
CA ALA A 12 -17.06 5.03 6.65
C ALA A 12 -16.57 3.73 7.30
N VAL A 13 -17.48 2.82 7.63
CA VAL A 13 -17.13 1.53 8.24
C VAL A 13 -16.69 0.52 7.18
N ALA A 14 -15.70 -0.34 7.48
CA ALA A 14 -15.12 -1.30 6.54
C ALA A 14 -16.03 -2.54 6.24
N LEU A 15 -17.32 -2.31 6.03
CA LEU A 15 -18.41 -3.27 5.80
C LEU A 15 -19.18 -2.94 4.51
N PRO A 16 -19.96 -3.88 3.94
CA PRO A 16 -20.82 -3.66 2.77
C PRO A 16 -22.04 -2.78 3.10
N VAL A 17 -21.81 -1.54 3.53
CA VAL A 17 -22.86 -0.55 3.80
C VAL A 17 -22.56 0.76 3.07
N PHE A 18 -23.55 1.27 2.34
CA PHE A 18 -23.39 2.46 1.51
C PHE A 18 -23.33 3.77 2.31
N LYS A 19 -23.91 3.78 3.51
CA LYS A 19 -23.98 4.97 4.37
C LYS A 19 -22.70 5.17 5.18
N THR A 20 -22.41 6.42 5.48
CA THR A 20 -21.46 6.84 6.51
C THR A 20 -22.17 7.08 7.84
N PHE A 21 -21.45 7.04 8.94
CA PHE A 21 -21.98 7.19 10.29
C PHE A 21 -21.25 8.31 11.04
N THR A 22 -21.97 9.03 11.90
CA THR A 22 -21.40 10.09 12.74
C THR A 22 -21.04 9.50 14.11
N TYR A 23 -19.87 9.84 14.62
CA TYR A 23 -19.43 9.49 15.98
C TYR A 23 -18.87 10.71 16.70
N GLU A 24 -19.01 10.76 18.01
CA GLU A 24 -18.39 11.77 18.86
C GLU A 24 -16.94 11.36 19.17
N VAL A 25 -16.05 12.36 19.23
CA VAL A 25 -14.65 12.18 19.61
C VAL A 25 -14.48 12.42 21.11
N PRO A 26 -14.07 11.42 21.92
CA PRO A 26 -13.69 11.62 23.31
C PRO A 26 -12.56 12.64 23.48
N GLU A 27 -12.61 13.43 24.55
CA GLU A 27 -11.60 14.47 24.86
C GLU A 27 -10.14 14.00 24.76
N PRO A 28 -9.74 12.81 25.26
CA PRO A 28 -8.36 12.34 25.14
C PRO A 28 -7.88 12.11 23.69
N LEU A 29 -8.81 11.91 22.76
CA LEU A 29 -8.51 11.59 21.36
C LEU A 29 -8.55 12.83 20.44
N CYS A 30 -9.06 13.96 20.91
CA CYS A 30 -9.24 15.18 20.10
C CYS A 30 -7.95 15.66 19.42
N SER A 31 -6.79 15.54 20.06
CA SER A 31 -5.51 15.98 19.50
C SER A 31 -5.00 15.11 18.35
N SER A 32 -5.45 13.86 18.26
CA SER A 32 -4.99 12.88 17.26
C SER A 32 -5.95 12.71 16.09
N VAL A 33 -7.16 13.28 16.16
CA VAL A 33 -8.17 13.16 15.11
C VAL A 33 -7.76 13.90 13.84
N MET A 34 -7.69 13.15 12.73
CA MET A 34 -7.46 13.68 11.39
C MET A 34 -8.24 12.86 10.36
N VAL A 35 -8.70 13.52 9.28
CA VAL A 35 -9.23 12.82 8.10
C VAL A 35 -8.14 11.91 7.54
N GLY A 36 -8.52 10.72 7.08
CA GLY A 36 -7.55 9.73 6.59
C GLY A 36 -7.08 8.70 7.62
N LYS A 37 -7.35 8.94 8.91
CA LYS A 37 -7.08 7.95 9.96
C LYS A 37 -8.17 6.91 10.09
N ARG A 38 -7.78 5.74 10.58
CA ARG A 38 -8.67 4.66 11.00
C ARG A 38 -9.06 4.84 12.45
N VAL A 39 -10.31 4.50 12.74
CA VAL A 39 -10.90 4.53 14.08
C VAL A 39 -11.51 3.20 14.41
N LEU A 40 -11.45 2.82 15.68
CA LEU A 40 -12.24 1.72 16.20
C LEU A 40 -13.60 2.27 16.63
N VAL A 41 -14.68 1.73 16.06
CA VAL A 41 -16.03 2.22 16.34
C VAL A 41 -16.98 1.09 16.77
N PRO A 42 -17.96 1.39 17.65
CA PRO A 42 -19.03 0.45 17.96
C PRO A 42 -20.10 0.49 16.87
N PHE A 43 -20.34 -0.66 16.22
CA PHE A 43 -21.34 -0.78 15.16
C PHE A 43 -22.28 -1.96 15.44
N LYS A 44 -23.52 -1.66 15.82
CA LYS A 44 -24.48 -2.63 16.37
C LYS A 44 -23.83 -3.42 17.53
N ASN A 45 -23.73 -4.74 17.40
CA ASN A 45 -23.11 -5.63 18.39
C ASN A 45 -21.61 -5.88 18.13
N LEU A 46 -21.00 -5.17 17.18
CA LEU A 46 -19.62 -5.37 16.75
C LEU A 46 -18.75 -4.16 17.09
N GLN A 47 -17.45 -4.41 17.22
CA GLN A 47 -16.41 -3.38 17.19
C GLN A 47 -15.55 -3.60 15.96
N LEU A 48 -15.36 -2.56 15.14
CA LEU A 48 -14.69 -2.69 13.86
C LEU A 48 -14.01 -1.40 13.43
N THR A 49 -13.14 -1.53 12.42
CA THR A 49 -12.43 -0.40 11.82
C THR A 49 -13.37 0.43 10.95
N GLY A 50 -13.36 1.74 11.17
CA GLY A 50 -13.88 2.75 10.24
C GLY A 50 -12.80 3.74 9.80
N TYR A 51 -13.09 4.54 8.79
CA TYR A 51 -12.21 5.54 8.19
C TYR A 51 -12.81 6.93 8.39
N ILE A 52 -12.05 7.86 8.97
CA ILE A 52 -12.49 9.26 9.14
C ILE A 52 -12.48 9.96 7.77
N LEU A 53 -13.65 10.44 7.34
CA LEU A 53 -13.84 11.14 6.06
C LEU A 53 -14.05 12.65 6.23
N ALA A 54 -14.49 13.09 7.40
CA ALA A 54 -14.65 14.50 7.74
C ALA A 54 -14.67 14.68 9.26
N ILE A 55 -14.30 15.87 9.72
CA ILE A 55 -14.43 16.35 11.09
C ILE A 55 -15.49 17.45 11.07
N ARG A 56 -16.33 17.51 12.11
CA ARG A 56 -17.45 18.44 12.23
C ARG A 56 -17.59 18.93 13.66
N ASP A 57 -18.11 20.14 13.82
CA ASP A 57 -18.40 20.70 15.15
C ASP A 57 -19.81 20.33 15.65
N THR A 58 -20.70 19.90 14.75
CA THR A 58 -22.09 19.54 15.08
C THR A 58 -22.44 18.13 14.62
N ALA A 59 -23.38 17.50 15.34
CA ALA A 59 -23.97 16.22 14.95
C ALA A 59 -25.24 16.42 14.14
N ASP A 60 -25.37 15.67 13.04
CA ASP A 60 -26.59 15.64 12.22
C ASP A 60 -27.67 14.71 12.80
N VAL A 61 -27.39 13.99 13.89
CA VAL A 61 -28.24 12.94 14.45
C VAL A 61 -28.23 12.99 15.98
N ALA A 62 -29.38 12.69 16.60
CA ALA A 62 -29.48 12.45 18.03
C ALA A 62 -28.79 11.12 18.43
N ASP A 63 -28.38 11.00 19.69
CA ASP A 63 -27.75 9.80 20.29
C ASP A 63 -26.51 9.27 19.57
N VAL A 64 -25.52 10.14 19.43
CA VAL A 64 -24.23 9.82 18.80
C VAL A 64 -23.39 8.93 19.72
N LYS A 65 -22.93 7.79 19.21
CA LYS A 65 -21.95 6.94 19.91
C LYS A 65 -20.56 7.55 19.81
N LYS A 66 -19.70 7.26 20.79
CA LYS A 66 -18.30 7.69 20.77
C LYS A 66 -17.42 6.73 19.97
N ILE A 67 -16.38 7.25 19.33
CA ILE A 67 -15.27 6.40 18.85
C ILE A 67 -14.57 5.75 20.06
N LEU A 68 -14.07 4.54 19.88
CA LEU A 68 -13.39 3.79 20.95
C LEU A 68 -11.89 4.10 20.97
N ASP A 69 -11.29 4.24 19.80
CA ASP A 69 -9.85 4.45 19.65
C ASP A 69 -9.49 5.00 18.25
N ILE A 70 -8.29 5.56 18.11
CA ILE A 70 -7.67 5.95 16.84
C ILE A 70 -6.51 4.99 16.58
N LEU A 71 -6.55 4.29 15.44
CA LEU A 71 -5.66 3.16 15.16
C LEU A 71 -4.36 3.54 14.44
N ASP A 72 -4.18 4.83 14.12
CA ASP A 72 -3.05 5.33 13.33
C ASP A 72 -2.44 6.59 13.93
N ASP A 73 -1.11 6.66 13.89
CA ASP A 73 -0.35 7.86 14.31
C ASP A 73 -0.47 8.98 13.27
N VAL A 74 -0.47 8.62 11.99
CA VAL A 74 -0.56 9.53 10.83
C VAL A 74 -1.74 9.12 9.93
N PRO A 75 -2.32 10.03 9.12
CA PRO A 75 -3.41 9.67 8.22
C PRO A 75 -2.88 8.79 7.09
N LEU A 76 -3.60 7.72 6.76
CA LEU A 76 -3.18 6.78 5.71
C LEU A 76 -3.47 7.29 4.29
N PHE A 77 -4.31 8.31 4.16
CA PHE A 77 -4.60 9.00 2.91
C PHE A 77 -4.94 10.46 3.21
N PRO A 78 -4.65 11.38 2.30
CA PRO A 78 -4.97 12.78 2.52
C PRO A 78 -6.47 13.10 2.34
N PRO A 79 -6.94 14.23 2.90
CA PRO A 79 -8.32 14.68 2.72
C PRO A 79 -8.74 14.84 1.25
N SER A 80 -7.81 15.19 0.36
CA SER A 80 -8.03 15.32 -1.09
C SER A 80 -8.52 14.02 -1.75
N MET A 81 -8.21 12.86 -1.17
CA MET A 81 -8.68 11.57 -1.68
C MET A 81 -10.13 11.24 -1.31
N VAL A 82 -10.73 11.93 -0.33
CA VAL A 82 -12.11 11.63 0.10
C VAL A 82 -13.12 11.87 -1.05
N PRO A 83 -13.09 12.99 -1.79
CA PRO A 83 -13.88 13.15 -3.01
C PRO A 83 -13.67 12.05 -4.04
N PHE A 84 -12.42 11.59 -4.23
CA PHE A 84 -12.11 10.52 -5.17
C PHE A 84 -12.75 9.19 -4.76
N PHE A 85 -12.67 8.81 -3.48
CA PHE A 85 -13.33 7.60 -2.98
C PHE A 85 -14.86 7.68 -3.07
N ARG A 86 -15.45 8.86 -2.84
CA ARG A 86 -16.90 9.08 -3.04
C ARG A 86 -17.28 8.90 -4.50
N TRP A 87 -16.55 9.54 -5.42
CA TRP A 87 -16.81 9.42 -6.85
C TRP A 87 -16.78 7.96 -7.30
N ILE A 88 -15.78 7.19 -6.85
CA ILE A 88 -15.68 5.75 -7.14
C ILE A 88 -16.89 4.99 -6.59
N ALA A 89 -17.24 5.24 -5.32
CA ALA A 89 -18.35 4.58 -4.65
C ALA A 89 -19.68 4.84 -5.38
N ASP A 90 -19.92 6.08 -5.77
CA ASP A 90 -21.16 6.51 -6.43
C ASP A 90 -21.22 5.99 -7.87
N TYR A 91 -20.14 6.13 -8.64
CA TYR A 91 -20.11 5.71 -10.05
C TYR A 91 -20.19 4.19 -10.22
N TYR A 92 -19.46 3.43 -9.40
CA TYR A 92 -19.46 1.96 -9.47
C TYR A 92 -20.49 1.30 -8.54
N LEU A 93 -21.35 2.09 -7.89
CA LEU A 93 -22.37 1.61 -6.94
C LEU A 93 -21.77 0.65 -5.90
N TYR A 94 -20.64 1.06 -5.31
CA TYR A 94 -19.87 0.25 -4.39
C TYR A 94 -19.80 0.93 -3.00
N PRO A 95 -19.95 0.18 -1.88
CA PRO A 95 -19.88 0.78 -0.55
C PRO A 95 -18.57 1.53 -0.30
N ILE A 96 -18.63 2.81 0.07
CA ILE A 96 -17.44 3.67 0.25
C ILE A 96 -16.43 3.10 1.24
N GLY A 97 -16.88 2.48 2.33
CA GLY A 97 -15.98 1.82 3.29
C GLY A 97 -15.27 0.60 2.71
N GLN A 98 -15.85 -0.07 1.70
CA GLN A 98 -15.17 -1.12 0.95
C GLN A 98 -14.25 -0.55 -0.14
N VAL A 99 -14.61 0.57 -0.78
CA VAL A 99 -13.69 1.28 -1.70
C VAL A 99 -12.38 1.60 -0.99
N ILE A 100 -12.44 2.25 0.17
CA ILE A 100 -11.24 2.65 0.94
C ILE A 100 -10.46 1.43 1.42
N LYS A 101 -11.16 0.38 1.85
CA LYS A 101 -10.53 -0.89 2.26
C LYS A 101 -9.79 -1.59 1.12
N GLU A 102 -10.28 -1.48 -0.11
CA GLU A 102 -9.62 -2.05 -1.29
C GLU A 102 -8.50 -1.15 -1.81
N ALA A 103 -8.59 0.16 -1.59
CA ALA A 103 -7.54 1.12 -1.88
C ALA A 103 -6.32 0.97 -0.96
N LEU A 104 -6.55 0.77 0.35
CA LEU A 104 -5.50 0.64 1.35
C LEU A 104 -4.73 -0.69 1.27
N PRO A 105 -3.47 -0.73 1.74
CA PRO A 105 -2.74 -1.98 1.92
C PRO A 105 -3.54 -2.99 2.76
N GLY A 106 -3.53 -4.25 2.30
CA GLY A 106 -4.20 -5.37 2.96
C GLY A 106 -3.66 -5.63 4.37
N GLY A 107 -4.47 -6.28 5.20
CA GLY A 107 -4.05 -6.70 6.53
C GLY A 107 -4.04 -5.62 7.61
N LEU A 108 -4.36 -4.36 7.29
CA LEU A 108 -4.36 -3.28 8.28
C LEU A 108 -5.52 -3.34 9.28
N ASN A 109 -6.76 -3.55 8.79
CA ASN A 109 -7.95 -3.39 9.62
C ASN A 109 -8.03 -4.36 10.80
N VAL A 110 -8.26 -3.79 11.99
CA VAL A 110 -8.61 -4.53 13.20
C VAL A 110 -10.02 -5.09 13.05
N ARG A 111 -10.19 -6.35 13.44
CA ARG A 111 -11.49 -7.02 13.44
C ARG A 111 -11.73 -7.68 14.79
N GLN A 112 -12.96 -7.60 15.27
CA GLN A 112 -13.41 -8.42 16.36
C GLN A 112 -13.47 -9.88 15.88
N VAL A 113 -12.68 -10.75 16.51
CA VAL A 113 -12.63 -12.18 16.23
C VAL A 113 -13.19 -12.91 17.45
N VAL A 114 -14.04 -13.91 17.18
CA VAL A 114 -14.48 -14.81 18.24
C VAL A 114 -13.36 -15.79 18.52
N THR A 115 -12.79 -15.68 19.71
CA THR A 115 -11.83 -16.65 20.25
C THR A 115 -12.54 -17.58 21.19
N VAL A 116 -12.19 -18.86 21.12
CA VAL A 116 -12.64 -19.89 22.04
C VAL A 116 -11.56 -20.08 23.08
N ASP A 117 -11.93 -20.13 24.35
CA ASP A 117 -11.03 -20.47 25.44
C ASP A 117 -11.59 -21.61 26.28
N ILE A 118 -10.70 -22.33 26.97
CA ILE A 118 -11.07 -23.39 27.91
C ILE A 118 -11.41 -22.77 29.27
N THR A 119 -12.54 -23.17 29.83
CA THR A 119 -12.96 -22.76 31.18
C THR A 119 -12.32 -23.66 32.23
N GLU A 120 -12.38 -23.27 33.50
CA GLU A 120 -11.95 -24.12 34.61
C GLU A 120 -12.67 -25.48 34.64
N LYS A 121 -13.99 -25.49 34.47
CA LYS A 121 -14.79 -26.72 34.36
C LYS A 121 -14.38 -27.59 33.16
N GLY A 122 -13.93 -26.97 32.06
CA GLY A 122 -13.34 -27.67 30.93
C GLY A 122 -12.00 -28.34 31.25
N ARG A 123 -11.14 -27.68 32.04
CA ARG A 123 -9.88 -28.26 32.53
C ARG A 123 -10.15 -29.44 33.46
N SER A 124 -11.09 -29.30 34.41
CA SER A 124 -11.51 -30.41 35.28
C SER A 124 -12.05 -31.60 34.49
N ALA A 125 -12.87 -31.35 33.46
CA ALA A 125 -13.38 -32.40 32.57
C ALA A 125 -12.27 -33.10 31.77
N LEU A 126 -11.21 -32.37 31.40
CA LEU A 126 -10.05 -32.93 30.73
C LEU A 126 -9.22 -33.84 31.64
N SER A 127 -9.05 -33.45 32.91
CA SER A 127 -8.37 -34.24 33.93
C SER A 127 -9.16 -35.50 34.35
N ALA A 128 -10.49 -35.45 34.34
CA ALA A 128 -11.36 -36.56 34.73
C ALA A 128 -11.46 -37.71 33.70
N ALA A 129 -10.74 -37.63 32.57
CA ALA A 129 -10.59 -38.65 31.52
C ALA A 129 -11.87 -39.19 30.84
N CYS A 130 -13.07 -38.72 31.18
CA CYS A 130 -14.35 -39.16 30.58
C CYS A 130 -14.80 -38.22 29.44
N LEU A 131 -13.99 -38.11 28.38
CA LEU A 131 -14.31 -37.27 27.22
C LEU A 131 -14.25 -38.07 25.92
N LYS A 132 -15.10 -37.70 24.96
CA LYS A 132 -14.99 -38.20 23.59
C LYS A 132 -13.60 -37.85 23.03
N PRO A 133 -12.98 -38.71 22.20
CA PRO A 133 -11.61 -38.48 21.70
C PRO A 133 -11.40 -37.12 21.04
N PHE A 134 -12.42 -36.62 20.33
CA PHE A 134 -12.38 -35.31 19.69
C PHE A 134 -12.45 -34.14 20.67
N ASP A 135 -13.33 -34.22 21.68
CA ASP A 135 -13.51 -33.18 22.69
C ASP A 135 -12.25 -33.07 23.56
N CYS A 136 -11.65 -34.21 23.92
CA CYS A 136 -10.36 -34.27 24.62
C CYS A 136 -9.25 -33.58 23.80
N ARG A 137 -9.16 -33.85 22.49
CA ARG A 137 -8.17 -33.22 21.61
C ARG A 137 -8.37 -31.70 21.53
N LEU A 138 -9.63 -31.25 21.42
CA LEU A 138 -9.96 -29.83 21.34
C LEU A 138 -9.58 -29.09 22.63
N LEU A 139 -9.97 -29.64 23.79
CA LEU A 139 -9.64 -29.04 25.10
C LEU A 139 -8.12 -29.04 25.36
N LYS A 140 -7.38 -30.10 25.00
CA LYS A 140 -5.91 -30.13 25.11
C LYS A 140 -5.23 -29.04 24.28
N VAL A 141 -5.74 -28.76 23.08
CA VAL A 141 -5.19 -27.68 22.25
C VAL A 141 -5.43 -26.31 22.89
N LEU A 142 -6.64 -26.07 23.42
CA LEU A 142 -6.97 -24.82 24.10
C LEU A 142 -6.18 -24.63 25.40
N GLU A 143 -6.01 -25.69 26.20
CA GLU A 143 -5.20 -25.64 27.42
C GLU A 143 -3.74 -25.30 27.14
N LYS A 144 -3.14 -25.93 26.11
CA LYS A 144 -1.72 -25.75 25.79
C LYS A 144 -1.41 -24.39 25.14
N ARG A 145 -2.32 -23.83 24.36
CA ARG A 145 -2.07 -22.64 23.51
C ARG A 145 -2.92 -21.41 23.86
N GLY A 146 -3.85 -21.55 24.79
CA GLY A 146 -4.78 -20.51 25.20
C GLY A 146 -5.85 -20.18 24.15
N ALA A 147 -6.56 -19.08 24.40
CA ALA A 147 -7.66 -18.61 23.56
C ALA A 147 -7.26 -18.43 22.08
N MET A 148 -8.04 -18.99 21.16
CA MET A 148 -7.75 -18.89 19.73
C MET A 148 -8.99 -18.83 18.85
N GLY A 149 -8.85 -18.31 17.62
CA GLY A 149 -9.94 -18.23 16.66
C GLY A 149 -10.29 -19.60 16.04
N MET A 150 -11.55 -19.76 15.63
CA MET A 150 -12.10 -21.02 15.09
C MET A 150 -11.24 -21.65 13.98
N ARG A 151 -10.78 -20.85 12.99
CA ARG A 151 -9.94 -21.35 11.89
C ARG A 151 -8.62 -21.96 12.37
N MET A 152 -7.98 -21.32 13.36
CA MET A 152 -6.73 -21.84 13.93
C MET A 152 -6.99 -23.11 14.74
N LEU A 153 -8.09 -23.14 15.51
CA LEU A 153 -8.49 -24.30 16.28
C LEU A 153 -8.76 -25.51 15.37
N SER A 154 -9.54 -25.35 14.30
CA SER A 154 -9.81 -26.41 13.30
C SER A 154 -8.53 -26.95 12.66
N ARG A 155 -7.59 -26.07 12.32
CA ARG A 155 -6.28 -26.47 11.76
C ARG A 155 -5.45 -27.28 12.77
N MET A 156 -5.45 -26.89 14.04
CA MET A 156 -4.68 -27.56 15.09
C MET A 156 -5.26 -28.93 15.46
N VAL A 157 -6.59 -29.07 15.47
CA VAL A 157 -7.25 -30.37 15.70
C VAL A 157 -7.28 -31.26 14.45
N LYS A 158 -6.81 -30.74 13.30
CA LYS A 158 -6.79 -31.37 11.98
C LYS A 158 -8.15 -31.90 11.54
N LYS A 159 -9.22 -31.20 11.91
CA LYS A 159 -10.61 -31.57 11.58
C LYS A 159 -11.50 -30.33 11.61
N GLU A 160 -12.50 -30.31 10.75
CA GLU A 160 -13.55 -29.31 10.81
C GLU A 160 -14.32 -29.42 12.13
N ILE A 161 -14.64 -28.28 12.72
CA ILE A 161 -15.36 -28.20 14.00
C ILE A 161 -16.78 -27.81 13.70
N LEU A 162 -17.69 -28.77 13.82
CA LEU A 162 -19.11 -28.57 13.57
C LEU A 162 -19.72 -27.58 14.59
N PRO A 163 -20.63 -26.67 14.19
CA PRO A 163 -21.25 -25.70 15.08
C PRO A 163 -21.92 -26.32 16.32
N GLU A 164 -22.52 -27.50 16.18
CA GLU A 164 -23.19 -28.24 17.25
C GLU A 164 -22.20 -28.70 18.32
N THR A 165 -20.97 -29.03 17.92
CA THR A 165 -19.91 -29.40 18.88
C THR A 165 -19.56 -28.22 19.76
N MET A 166 -19.40 -27.04 19.16
CA MET A 166 -19.12 -25.81 19.91
C MET A 166 -20.27 -25.43 20.84
N PHE A 167 -21.50 -25.49 20.36
CA PHE A 167 -22.69 -25.22 21.16
C PHE A 167 -22.81 -26.19 22.34
N ARG A 168 -22.59 -27.49 22.11
CA ARG A 168 -22.61 -28.52 23.17
C ARG A 168 -21.54 -28.26 24.23
N MET A 169 -20.30 -28.01 23.82
CA MET A 169 -19.19 -27.80 24.75
C MET A 169 -19.37 -26.51 25.56
N GLU A 170 -19.93 -25.47 24.95
CA GLU A 170 -20.27 -24.20 25.61
C GLU A 170 -21.42 -24.38 26.62
N ARG A 171 -22.49 -25.10 26.24
CA ARG A 171 -23.62 -25.41 27.14
C ARG A 171 -23.20 -26.28 28.34
N ARG A 172 -22.25 -27.20 28.13
CA ARG A 172 -21.63 -27.98 29.23
C ARG A 172 -20.73 -27.13 30.13
N GLY A 173 -20.42 -25.91 29.70
CA GLY A 173 -19.52 -24.99 30.37
C GLY A 173 -18.07 -25.44 30.28
N TRP A 174 -17.67 -26.19 29.24
CA TRP A 174 -16.28 -26.62 29.05
C TRP A 174 -15.46 -25.54 28.35
N ILE A 175 -16.09 -24.76 27.48
CA ILE A 175 -15.46 -23.68 26.73
C ILE A 175 -16.28 -22.41 26.86
N THR A 176 -15.64 -21.27 26.60
CA THR A 176 -16.30 -19.97 26.50
C THR A 176 -15.91 -19.31 25.17
N ARG A 177 -16.85 -18.57 24.58
CA ARG A 177 -16.57 -17.72 23.42
C ARG A 177 -16.43 -16.28 23.87
N GLN A 178 -15.23 -15.76 23.72
CA GLN A 178 -14.93 -14.35 23.96
C GLN A 178 -14.71 -13.64 22.64
N ARG A 179 -15.18 -12.39 22.56
CA ARG A 179 -14.89 -11.52 21.43
C ARG A 179 -13.63 -10.73 21.74
N LYS A 180 -12.53 -11.04 21.08
CA LYS A 180 -11.27 -10.29 21.21
C LYS A 180 -11.01 -9.47 19.95
N LEU A 181 -10.36 -8.33 20.10
CA LEU A 181 -9.87 -7.56 18.96
C LEU A 181 -8.60 -8.27 18.45
N ALA A 182 -8.64 -8.74 17.21
CA ALA A 182 -7.43 -9.22 16.54
C ALA A 182 -6.76 -8.01 15.86
N PRO A 183 -5.48 -7.72 16.19
CA PRO A 183 -4.75 -6.64 15.53
C PRO A 183 -4.62 -6.91 14.02
N GLY A 184 -4.30 -5.87 13.26
CA GLY A 184 -3.91 -6.01 11.86
C GLY A 184 -2.79 -7.05 11.69
N ARG A 185 -2.81 -7.75 10.55
CA ARG A 185 -1.78 -8.72 10.16
C ARG A 185 -0.47 -8.07 9.76
N VAL A 186 -0.55 -6.84 9.24
CA VAL A 186 0.61 -6.06 8.81
C VAL A 186 1.00 -5.11 9.93
N ARG A 187 2.30 -5.03 10.19
CA ARG A 187 2.91 -4.10 11.13
C ARG A 187 4.19 -3.52 10.52
N PRO A 188 4.56 -2.29 10.94
CA PRO A 188 5.92 -1.78 10.82
C PRO A 188 6.97 -2.86 11.06
N LYS A 189 7.99 -2.93 10.20
CA LYS A 189 9.14 -3.79 10.47
C LYS A 189 10.09 -3.03 11.38
N MET A 190 10.32 -3.58 12.57
CA MET A 190 11.31 -3.04 13.48
C MET A 190 12.66 -3.73 13.25
N GLU A 191 13.72 -2.93 13.21
CA GLU A 191 15.09 -3.39 13.18
C GLU A 191 15.88 -2.72 14.30
N ARG A 192 16.83 -3.47 14.89
CA ARG A 192 17.67 -2.96 15.97
C ARG A 192 18.84 -2.20 15.37
N TYR A 193 19.00 -0.97 15.79
CA TYR A 193 20.15 -0.13 15.53
C TYR A 193 20.99 0.00 16.78
N VAL A 194 22.28 0.23 16.57
CA VAL A 194 23.24 0.44 17.64
C VAL A 194 23.97 1.76 17.45
N THR A 195 24.17 2.46 18.55
CA THR A 195 25.04 3.63 18.67
C THR A 195 26.07 3.41 19.77
N ALA A 196 27.21 4.08 19.68
CA ALA A 196 28.20 4.07 20.75
C ALA A 196 27.71 4.92 21.93
N VAL A 197 27.98 4.48 23.16
CA VAL A 197 27.71 5.27 24.37
C VAL A 197 28.85 6.27 24.58
N GLU A 198 28.52 7.55 24.80
CA GLU A 198 29.50 8.57 25.14
C GLU A 198 30.14 8.29 26.52
N GLY A 199 31.47 8.36 26.60
CA GLY A 199 32.23 8.09 27.84
C GLY A 199 32.79 6.67 27.93
N ARG A 200 33.88 6.42 27.18
CA ARG A 200 34.65 5.16 27.16
C ARG A 200 34.98 4.62 28.57
N PRO A 201 34.97 3.29 28.77
CA PRO A 201 35.94 2.67 29.68
C PRO A 201 37.30 2.46 28.97
N PRO A 202 38.42 2.43 29.72
CA PRO A 202 39.77 2.55 29.17
C PRO A 202 40.16 1.43 28.18
N SER A 203 40.90 1.84 27.15
CA SER A 203 41.43 1.00 26.07
C SER A 203 42.26 -0.18 26.62
N GLY A 204 41.86 -1.41 26.27
CA GLY A 204 42.62 -2.63 26.62
C GLY A 204 41.78 -3.84 27.06
N SER A 205 40.49 -3.65 27.40
CA SER A 205 39.63 -4.71 27.97
C SER A 205 38.81 -5.52 26.94
N LEU A 206 38.81 -5.14 25.66
CA LEU A 206 37.90 -5.69 24.65
C LEU A 206 38.61 -6.64 23.69
N SER A 207 37.93 -7.72 23.30
CA SER A 207 38.44 -8.61 22.26
C SER A 207 38.50 -7.88 20.90
N LYS A 208 39.42 -8.31 20.02
CA LYS A 208 39.62 -7.70 18.68
C LYS A 208 38.31 -7.52 17.89
N VAL A 209 37.38 -8.47 18.03
CA VAL A 209 36.07 -8.42 17.35
C VAL A 209 35.15 -7.37 17.98
N ARG A 210 35.14 -7.23 19.32
CA ARG A 210 34.35 -6.21 20.02
C ARG A 210 34.86 -4.80 19.72
N GLN A 211 36.18 -4.63 19.65
CA GLN A 211 36.78 -3.36 19.24
C GLN A 211 36.38 -3.00 17.81
N LYS A 212 36.47 -3.96 16.87
CA LYS A 212 36.03 -3.76 15.48
C LYS A 212 34.55 -3.36 15.38
N ILE A 213 33.67 -3.92 16.22
CA ILE A 213 32.25 -3.52 16.26
C ILE A 213 32.12 -2.06 16.70
N LEU A 214 32.81 -1.64 17.76
CA LEU A 214 32.81 -0.24 18.20
C LEU A 214 33.34 0.70 17.12
N ASP A 215 34.47 0.37 16.49
CA ASP A 215 35.06 1.20 15.44
C ASP A 215 34.10 1.39 14.25
N ILE A 216 33.35 0.34 13.87
CA ILE A 216 32.32 0.43 12.82
C ILE A 216 31.15 1.31 13.28
N VAL A 217 30.65 1.09 14.50
CA VAL A 217 29.55 1.89 15.05
C VAL A 217 29.94 3.36 15.16
N GLU A 218 31.15 3.68 15.64
CA GLU A 218 31.67 5.05 15.73
C GLU A 218 31.84 5.67 14.33
N ARG A 219 32.34 4.91 13.35
CA ARG A 219 32.52 5.41 11.97
C ARG A 219 31.20 5.81 11.31
N TYR A 220 30.17 4.97 11.46
CA TYR A 220 28.86 5.23 10.85
C TYR A 220 27.93 6.05 11.77
N GLY A 221 28.33 6.29 13.03
CA GLY A 221 27.53 6.89 14.10
C GLY A 221 26.42 5.97 14.61
N GLU A 222 25.57 5.52 13.70
CA GLU A 222 24.48 4.58 13.96
C GLU A 222 24.40 3.54 12.83
N ILE A 223 24.29 2.26 13.20
CA ILE A 223 24.25 1.16 12.23
C ILE A 223 23.29 0.05 12.66
N SER A 224 22.67 -0.62 11.70
CA SER A 224 21.76 -1.72 11.99
C SER A 224 22.51 -2.99 12.37
N VAL A 225 21.93 -3.80 13.27
CA VAL A 225 22.51 -5.10 13.65
C VAL A 225 22.59 -6.05 12.44
N ARG A 226 21.72 -5.90 11.43
CA ARG A 226 21.80 -6.67 10.18
C ARG A 226 22.99 -6.28 9.33
N ALA A 227 23.25 -4.99 9.15
CA ALA A 227 24.42 -4.49 8.43
C ALA A 227 25.71 -4.92 9.14
N LEU A 228 25.76 -4.79 10.47
CA LEU A 228 26.87 -5.33 11.26
C LEU A 228 27.06 -6.84 11.11
N LYS A 229 25.97 -7.61 10.98
CA LYS A 229 26.05 -9.06 10.77
C LYS A 229 26.63 -9.41 9.39
N ALA A 230 26.39 -8.58 8.38
CA ALA A 230 26.95 -8.79 7.04
C ALA A 230 28.48 -8.67 7.03
N GLU A 231 29.04 -7.77 7.85
CA GLU A 231 30.49 -7.65 8.02
C GLU A 231 31.07 -8.58 9.10
N ILE A 232 30.32 -8.82 10.18
CA ILE A 232 30.73 -9.59 11.36
C ILE A 232 29.60 -10.57 11.75
N PRO A 233 29.64 -11.83 11.31
CA PRO A 233 28.56 -12.79 11.53
C PRO A 233 28.13 -13.01 12.99
N THR A 234 29.06 -12.81 13.94
CA THR A 234 28.85 -12.94 15.39
C THR A 234 28.33 -11.67 16.07
N ALA A 235 28.16 -10.56 15.34
CA ALA A 235 27.77 -9.26 15.91
C ALA A 235 26.45 -9.32 16.70
N ALA A 236 25.46 -10.09 16.26
CA ALA A 236 24.13 -10.10 16.89
C ALA A 236 24.10 -10.61 18.35
N SER A 237 25.06 -11.44 18.76
CA SER A 237 25.21 -11.90 20.15
C SER A 237 26.11 -10.96 20.95
N LEU A 238 27.17 -10.43 20.33
CA LEU A 238 28.11 -9.51 20.96
C LEU A 238 27.47 -8.15 21.26
N VAL A 239 26.70 -7.60 20.33
CA VAL A 239 25.97 -6.33 20.51
C VAL A 239 25.09 -6.35 21.76
N ARG A 240 24.36 -7.45 22.01
CA ARG A 240 23.52 -7.58 23.21
C ARG A 240 24.33 -7.57 24.50
N LYS A 241 25.49 -8.23 24.51
CA LYS A 241 26.39 -8.25 25.67
C LYS A 241 27.04 -6.88 25.87
N MET A 242 27.56 -6.29 24.80
CA MET A 242 28.17 -4.96 24.82
C MET A 242 27.18 -3.88 25.26
N ALA A 243 25.91 -3.99 24.90
CA ALA A 243 24.88 -3.07 25.39
C ALA A 243 24.57 -3.27 26.88
N ALA A 244 24.49 -4.52 27.35
CA ALA A 244 24.32 -4.81 28.78
C ALA A 244 25.52 -4.37 29.63
N GLU A 245 26.72 -4.40 29.04
CA GLU A 245 27.97 -3.92 29.63
C GLU A 245 28.15 -2.38 29.48
N GLY A 246 27.20 -1.67 28.86
CA GLY A 246 27.19 -0.20 28.76
C GLY A 246 28.01 0.41 27.62
N PHE A 247 28.53 -0.41 26.68
CA PHE A 247 29.34 0.08 25.54
C PHE A 247 28.51 0.57 24.36
N LEU A 248 27.30 0.03 24.19
CA LEU A 248 26.42 0.33 23.05
C LEU A 248 25.02 0.63 23.55
N ASN A 249 24.33 1.56 22.92
CA ASN A 249 22.89 1.69 23.07
C ASN A 249 22.19 0.89 21.96
N ILE A 250 21.08 0.22 22.28
CA ILE A 250 20.25 -0.49 21.30
C ILE A 250 18.91 0.21 21.22
N VAL A 251 18.56 0.69 20.04
CA VAL A 251 17.27 1.32 19.76
C VAL A 251 16.57 0.52 18.67
N GLU A 252 15.28 0.26 18.84
CA GLU A 252 14.45 -0.30 17.77
C GLU A 252 13.96 0.84 16.88
N ARG A 253 14.22 0.74 15.58
CA ARG A 253 13.72 1.68 14.56
C ARG A 253 12.84 0.97 13.56
N GLU A 254 11.82 1.68 13.09
CA GLU A 254 11.06 1.24 11.94
C GLU A 254 11.93 1.33 10.68
N VAL A 255 11.93 0.26 9.87
CA VAL A 255 12.64 0.18 8.60
C VAL A 255 11.71 -0.34 7.53
N TYR A 256 11.86 0.17 6.31
CA TYR A 256 11.13 -0.35 5.16
C TYR A 256 11.77 -1.63 4.64
N ARG A 257 10.93 -2.59 4.24
CA ARG A 257 11.37 -3.74 3.45
C ARG A 257 11.71 -3.23 2.06
N ASP A 258 12.96 -3.45 1.65
CA ASP A 258 13.38 -3.21 0.27
C ASP A 258 12.90 -4.39 -0.59
N PRO A 259 11.98 -4.17 -1.55
CA PRO A 259 11.45 -5.24 -2.39
C PRO A 259 12.47 -5.84 -3.37
N PHE A 260 13.62 -5.20 -3.55
CA PHE A 260 14.50 -5.45 -4.70
C PHE A 260 15.83 -6.07 -4.33
N GLY A 261 16.41 -5.70 -3.18
CA GLY A 261 17.63 -6.30 -2.63
C GLY A 261 18.92 -5.95 -3.38
N GLU A 262 18.86 -5.56 -4.67
CA GLU A 262 19.99 -5.18 -5.50
C GLU A 262 20.15 -3.66 -5.61
N ALA A 263 21.40 -3.18 -5.51
CA ALA A 263 21.74 -1.79 -5.78
C ALA A 263 21.66 -1.55 -7.30
N ILE A 264 20.91 -0.52 -7.70
CA ILE A 264 20.79 -0.11 -9.10
C ILE A 264 21.73 1.07 -9.34
N GLU A 265 22.59 0.95 -10.34
CA GLU A 265 23.46 2.05 -10.77
C GLU A 265 22.62 3.24 -11.26
N ARG A 266 23.04 4.45 -10.88
CA ARG A 266 22.36 5.68 -11.32
C ARG A 266 22.69 5.95 -12.78
N ASP A 267 21.70 6.48 -13.48
CA ASP A 267 21.84 6.91 -14.87
C ASP A 267 22.86 8.06 -14.98
N SER A 268 23.61 8.12 -16.08
CA SER A 268 24.65 9.15 -16.31
C SER A 268 24.06 10.51 -16.71
N GLY A 269 22.76 10.58 -16.93
CA GLY A 269 21.99 11.80 -17.19
C GLY A 269 20.84 11.55 -18.17
N PRO A 270 19.92 12.52 -18.32
CA PRO A 270 18.88 12.41 -19.33
C PRO A 270 19.47 12.41 -20.76
N PRO A 271 19.03 11.53 -21.66
CA PRO A 271 19.41 11.58 -23.07
C PRO A 271 18.83 12.82 -23.77
N THR A 272 19.45 13.20 -24.88
CA THR A 272 18.93 14.26 -25.76
C THR A 272 17.60 13.83 -26.39
N LEU A 273 16.59 14.69 -26.26
CA LEU A 273 15.26 14.46 -26.84
C LEU A 273 15.25 14.71 -28.36
N THR A 274 14.39 13.99 -29.07
CA THR A 274 14.02 14.35 -30.44
C THR A 274 13.13 15.60 -30.45
N GLU A 275 12.97 16.26 -31.61
CA GLU A 275 12.10 17.43 -31.74
C GLU A 275 10.64 17.14 -31.31
N ASP A 276 10.07 16.01 -31.77
CA ASP A 276 8.73 15.55 -31.37
C ASP A 276 8.65 15.38 -29.84
N GLN A 277 9.65 14.74 -29.23
CA GLN A 277 9.68 14.51 -27.78
C GLN A 277 9.81 15.81 -27.00
N ALA A 278 10.67 16.72 -27.43
CA ALA A 278 10.88 18.02 -26.79
C ALA A 278 9.60 18.86 -26.80
N SER A 279 8.90 18.93 -27.94
CA SER A 279 7.62 19.63 -28.08
C SER A 279 6.53 19.06 -27.17
N VAL A 280 6.45 17.72 -27.09
CA VAL A 280 5.52 17.03 -26.18
C VAL A 280 5.85 17.34 -24.72
N VAL A 281 7.13 17.26 -24.33
CA VAL A 281 7.57 17.56 -22.97
C VAL A 281 7.25 19.02 -22.62
N GLU A 282 7.57 19.99 -23.49
CA GLU A 282 7.26 21.40 -23.28
C GLU A 282 5.75 21.64 -23.06
N THR A 283 4.91 20.99 -23.87
CA THR A 283 3.45 21.05 -23.72
C THR A 283 2.99 20.51 -22.38
N LEU A 284 3.56 19.39 -21.92
CA LEU A 284 3.22 18.80 -20.62
C LEU A 284 3.71 19.68 -19.47
N VAL A 285 4.95 20.16 -19.52
CA VAL A 285 5.57 21.00 -18.49
C VAL A 285 4.82 22.31 -18.32
N SER A 286 4.42 22.94 -19.42
CA SER A 286 3.62 24.18 -19.38
C SER A 286 2.20 23.97 -18.86
N ALA A 287 1.65 22.75 -18.93
CA ALA A 287 0.34 22.41 -18.38
C ALA A 287 0.38 22.15 -16.87
N LEU A 288 1.53 21.73 -16.32
CA LEU A 288 1.67 21.44 -14.89
C LEU A 288 1.31 22.68 -14.05
N GLY A 289 0.33 22.55 -13.16
CA GLY A 289 -0.11 23.63 -12.28
C GLY A 289 -1.06 24.66 -12.89
N ARG A 290 -1.49 24.48 -14.14
CA ARG A 290 -2.50 25.32 -14.79
C ARG A 290 -3.92 24.73 -14.73
N GLY A 291 -4.15 23.85 -13.76
CA GLY A 291 -5.42 23.13 -13.61
C GLY A 291 -5.49 21.83 -14.41
N PHE A 292 -6.68 21.24 -14.44
CA PHE A 292 -6.90 19.95 -15.07
C PHE A 292 -6.68 19.99 -16.58
N GLN A 293 -5.83 19.09 -17.08
CA GLN A 293 -5.63 18.84 -18.51
C GLN A 293 -5.55 17.33 -18.76
N THR A 294 -6.00 16.88 -19.94
CA THR A 294 -5.86 15.47 -20.34
C THR A 294 -5.34 15.37 -21.76
N TYR A 295 -4.32 14.54 -21.94
CA TYR A 295 -3.64 14.32 -23.20
C TYR A 295 -3.65 12.83 -23.56
N LEU A 296 -3.84 12.55 -24.84
CA LEU A 296 -3.55 11.25 -25.46
C LEU A 296 -2.26 11.39 -26.26
N LEU A 297 -1.21 10.67 -25.85
CA LEU A 297 0.06 10.57 -26.56
C LEU A 297 0.04 9.35 -27.48
N TYR A 298 -0.12 9.62 -28.78
CA TYR A 298 0.05 8.62 -29.83
C TYR A 298 1.52 8.51 -30.21
N GLY A 299 2.18 7.44 -29.79
CA GLY A 299 3.58 7.21 -30.12
C GLY A 299 3.81 5.80 -30.59
N ILE A 300 4.25 5.64 -31.84
CA ILE A 300 4.57 4.33 -32.42
C ILE A 300 5.60 3.59 -31.56
N THR A 301 5.61 2.26 -31.59
CA THR A 301 6.56 1.46 -30.80
C THR A 301 7.99 1.91 -31.07
N ALA A 302 8.80 2.05 -30.01
CA ALA A 302 10.16 2.59 -30.04
C ALA A 302 10.29 4.09 -30.42
N SER A 303 9.23 4.88 -30.28
CA SER A 303 9.29 6.36 -30.38
C SER A 303 9.85 7.07 -29.14
N GLY A 304 10.11 6.33 -28.06
CA GLY A 304 10.67 6.89 -26.81
C GLY A 304 9.66 7.48 -25.84
N LYS A 305 8.41 7.00 -25.83
CA LYS A 305 7.37 7.43 -24.88
C LYS A 305 7.86 7.44 -23.42
N THR A 306 8.62 6.41 -23.03
CA THR A 306 9.17 6.28 -21.67
C THR A 306 10.07 7.47 -21.28
N GLU A 307 10.90 7.98 -22.19
CA GLU A 307 11.74 9.14 -21.89
C GLU A 307 10.89 10.41 -21.71
N VAL A 308 9.87 10.61 -22.55
CA VAL A 308 8.90 11.71 -22.37
C VAL A 308 8.25 11.63 -20.99
N TYR A 309 7.86 10.43 -20.53
CA TYR A 309 7.30 10.25 -19.20
C TYR A 309 8.29 10.63 -18.11
N MET A 310 9.55 10.19 -18.20
CA MET A 310 10.58 10.51 -17.21
C MET A 310 10.86 12.01 -17.14
N GLN A 311 10.93 12.70 -18.27
CA GLN A 311 11.12 14.15 -18.32
C GLN A 311 9.93 14.90 -17.70
N ALA A 312 8.71 14.49 -18.03
CA ALA A 312 7.50 15.08 -17.45
C ALA A 312 7.43 14.85 -15.93
N VAL A 313 7.81 13.66 -15.45
CA VAL A 313 7.90 13.35 -14.02
C VAL A 313 8.98 14.18 -13.33
N ALA A 314 10.17 14.30 -13.94
CA ALA A 314 11.25 15.14 -13.40
C ALA A 314 10.82 16.61 -13.26
N ALA A 315 10.11 17.14 -14.25
CA ALA A 315 9.57 18.49 -14.21
C ALA A 315 8.43 18.66 -13.18
N ALA A 316 7.58 17.64 -12.99
CA ALA A 316 6.58 17.67 -11.93
C ALA A 316 7.24 17.74 -10.53
N ILE A 317 8.28 16.94 -10.30
CA ILE A 317 9.05 16.94 -9.05
C ILE A 317 9.73 18.29 -8.83
N SER A 318 10.35 18.88 -9.86
CA SER A 318 11.03 20.17 -9.74
C SER A 318 10.07 21.32 -9.41
N GLN A 319 8.80 21.20 -9.78
CA GLN A 319 7.72 22.12 -9.39
C GLN A 319 7.08 21.76 -8.03
N GLY A 320 7.67 20.86 -7.25
CA GLY A 320 7.16 20.45 -5.94
C GLY A 320 5.92 19.55 -5.99
N LYS A 321 5.60 19.00 -7.15
CA LYS A 321 4.45 18.10 -7.37
C LYS A 321 4.89 16.64 -7.29
N GLN A 322 3.92 15.77 -7.03
CA GLN A 322 4.09 14.32 -7.03
C GLN A 322 3.54 13.74 -8.33
N ALA A 323 4.04 12.57 -8.73
CA ALA A 323 3.63 11.91 -9.97
C ALA A 323 3.26 10.45 -9.76
N LEU A 324 2.26 9.99 -10.50
CA LEU A 324 1.83 8.60 -10.55
C LEU A 324 2.03 8.07 -11.98
N VAL A 325 2.71 6.93 -12.11
CA VAL A 325 2.89 6.23 -13.39
C VAL A 325 2.25 4.86 -13.29
N LEU A 326 1.17 4.66 -14.03
CA LEU A 326 0.52 3.38 -14.21
C LEU A 326 1.14 2.68 -15.42
N VAL A 327 1.52 1.42 -15.22
CA VAL A 327 2.02 0.53 -16.28
C VAL A 327 1.20 -0.76 -16.31
N PRO A 328 1.03 -1.39 -17.48
CA PRO A 328 0.34 -2.67 -17.60
C PRO A 328 1.20 -3.80 -17.02
N GLU A 329 0.54 -4.84 -16.49
CA GLU A 329 1.14 -6.11 -16.03
C GLU A 329 2.31 -6.04 -15.02
N ILE A 330 2.59 -7.14 -14.29
CA ILE A 330 3.68 -7.14 -13.30
C ILE A 330 5.07 -7.21 -13.98
N ALA A 331 5.18 -7.91 -15.11
CA ALA A 331 6.46 -8.13 -15.78
C ALA A 331 7.11 -6.81 -16.26
N LEU A 332 6.29 -5.89 -16.76
CA LEU A 332 6.73 -4.57 -17.23
C LEU A 332 7.02 -3.59 -16.09
N ILE A 333 6.54 -3.87 -14.87
CA ILE A 333 6.86 -3.07 -13.68
C ILE A 333 8.33 -3.23 -13.31
N SER A 334 8.89 -4.45 -13.32
CA SER A 334 10.28 -4.67 -12.92
C SER A 334 11.28 -4.05 -13.91
N GLN A 335 10.96 -3.99 -15.21
CA GLN A 335 11.77 -3.27 -16.20
C GLN A 335 11.63 -1.75 -16.04
N THR A 336 10.40 -1.25 -15.97
CA THR A 336 10.12 0.18 -15.79
C THR A 336 10.70 0.69 -14.47
N GLU A 337 10.63 -0.10 -13.41
CA GLU A 337 11.23 0.19 -12.11
C GLU A 337 12.72 0.44 -12.23
N ARG A 338 13.49 -0.48 -12.83
CA ARG A 338 14.95 -0.31 -12.93
C ARG A 338 15.32 1.02 -13.58
N ILE A 339 14.61 1.36 -14.66
CA ILE A 339 14.77 2.61 -15.39
C ILE A 339 14.43 3.81 -14.50
N PHE A 340 13.26 3.80 -13.86
CA PHE A 340 12.83 4.87 -12.97
C PHE A 340 13.77 5.03 -11.77
N ARG A 341 14.20 3.93 -11.14
CA ARG A 341 15.08 3.93 -9.98
C ARG A 341 16.47 4.44 -10.32
N ALA A 342 17.00 4.08 -11.49
CA ALA A 342 18.24 4.63 -12.00
C ALA A 342 18.17 6.17 -12.15
N ARG A 343 17.00 6.71 -12.52
CA ARG A 343 16.79 8.15 -12.75
C ARG A 343 16.41 8.95 -11.49
N PHE A 344 15.55 8.42 -10.62
CA PHE A 344 14.99 9.14 -9.48
C PHE A 344 15.47 8.64 -8.11
N GLY A 345 16.18 7.51 -8.06
CA GLY A 345 16.72 6.91 -6.84
C GLY A 345 15.62 6.51 -5.86
N ASP A 346 15.83 6.86 -4.59
CA ASP A 346 14.92 6.50 -3.47
C ASP A 346 13.65 7.35 -3.42
N ARG A 347 13.41 8.24 -4.40
CA ARG A 347 12.17 9.04 -4.47
C ARG A 347 10.98 8.29 -5.06
N ILE A 348 11.15 7.00 -5.38
CA ILE A 348 10.10 6.16 -5.98
C ILE A 348 9.56 5.15 -4.97
N ALA A 349 8.23 5.00 -4.98
CA ALA A 349 7.51 3.89 -4.38
C ALA A 349 6.94 2.96 -5.45
N LEU A 350 7.02 1.65 -5.23
CA LEU A 350 6.36 0.66 -6.10
C LEU A 350 5.07 0.13 -5.50
N LEU A 351 4.04 -0.01 -6.32
CA LEU A 351 2.72 -0.50 -5.89
C LEU A 351 2.14 -1.52 -6.88
N HIS A 352 2.30 -2.81 -6.59
CA HIS A 352 1.71 -3.90 -7.39
C HIS A 352 1.40 -5.14 -6.53
N SER A 353 0.69 -6.10 -7.13
CA SER A 353 0.25 -7.32 -6.44
C SER A 353 1.34 -8.36 -6.20
N GLY A 354 2.55 -8.15 -6.76
CA GLY A 354 3.70 -9.02 -6.51
C GLY A 354 4.37 -8.77 -5.15
N LEU A 355 4.13 -7.59 -4.54
CA LEU A 355 4.64 -7.25 -3.21
C LEU A 355 3.86 -7.98 -2.11
N SER A 356 4.58 -8.39 -1.05
CA SER A 356 3.95 -8.86 0.18
C SER A 356 3.11 -7.76 0.83
N GLU A 357 2.16 -8.15 1.70
CA GLU A 357 1.33 -7.16 2.41
C GLU A 357 2.16 -6.16 3.22
N GLY A 358 3.31 -6.60 3.76
CA GLY A 358 4.25 -5.75 4.49
C GLY A 358 5.02 -4.79 3.58
N GLU A 359 5.57 -5.26 2.46
CA GLU A 359 6.28 -4.38 1.50
C GLU A 359 5.35 -3.32 0.93
N ARG A 360 4.13 -3.70 0.53
CA ARG A 360 3.16 -2.72 0.03
C ARG A 360 2.78 -1.68 1.10
N PHE A 361 2.69 -2.08 2.36
CA PHE A 361 2.47 -1.13 3.45
C PHE A 361 3.66 -0.18 3.60
N ASP A 362 4.88 -0.69 3.56
CA ASP A 362 6.09 0.13 3.65
C ASP A 362 6.16 1.16 2.50
N GLN A 363 5.89 0.73 1.25
CA GLN A 363 5.84 1.63 0.09
C GLN A 363 4.71 2.66 0.20
N TRP A 364 3.57 2.28 0.76
CA TRP A 364 2.46 3.19 1.04
C TRP A 364 2.86 4.26 2.07
N MET A 365 3.52 3.84 3.16
CA MET A 365 3.97 4.75 4.21
C MET A 365 5.06 5.69 3.70
N ARG A 366 5.98 5.25 2.83
CA ARG A 366 6.96 6.14 2.18
C ARG A 366 6.30 7.28 1.40
N ILE A 367 5.14 7.03 0.79
CA ILE A 367 4.36 8.08 0.11
C ILE A 367 3.70 9.01 1.15
N VAL A 368 3.07 8.46 2.19
CA VAL A 368 2.44 9.22 3.28
C VAL A 368 3.45 10.12 4.00
N HIS A 369 4.67 9.63 4.24
CA HIS A 369 5.76 10.38 4.85
C HIS A 369 6.50 11.31 3.88
N LYS A 370 6.05 11.38 2.61
CA LYS A 370 6.61 12.24 1.55
C LYS A 370 8.05 11.91 1.15
N GLU A 371 8.53 10.73 1.52
CA GLU A 371 9.85 10.22 1.10
C GLU A 371 9.83 9.78 -0.36
N ALA A 372 8.69 9.29 -0.84
CA ALA A 372 8.44 9.00 -2.24
C ALA A 372 7.61 10.12 -2.90
N GLN A 373 8.17 10.72 -3.95
CA GLN A 373 7.51 11.73 -4.77
C GLN A 373 6.89 11.14 -6.05
N VAL A 374 7.32 9.92 -6.41
CA VAL A 374 6.82 9.19 -7.58
C VAL A 374 6.32 7.82 -7.14
N ALA A 375 5.19 7.38 -7.68
CA ALA A 375 4.72 6.01 -7.54
C ALA A 375 4.63 5.37 -8.91
N VAL A 376 5.20 4.18 -9.05
CA VAL A 376 5.10 3.36 -10.26
C VAL A 376 4.38 2.07 -9.90
N GLY A 377 3.41 1.65 -10.70
CA GLY A 377 2.76 0.38 -10.43
C GLY A 377 1.63 0.02 -11.39
N ALA A 378 1.01 -1.12 -11.10
CA ALA A 378 -0.13 -1.63 -11.85
C ALA A 378 -1.40 -0.82 -11.51
N ARG A 379 -2.56 -1.33 -11.97
CA ARG A 379 -3.90 -0.76 -11.69
C ARG A 379 -4.14 -0.26 -10.26
N SER A 380 -3.68 -0.97 -9.23
CA SER A 380 -3.94 -0.60 -7.82
C SER A 380 -3.14 0.62 -7.35
N ALA A 381 -2.08 1.00 -8.06
CA ALA A 381 -1.30 2.20 -7.74
C ALA A 381 -2.12 3.48 -7.93
N ILE A 382 -3.27 3.43 -8.61
CA ILE A 382 -4.21 4.55 -8.72
C ILE A 382 -4.69 5.08 -7.37
N PHE A 383 -4.51 4.31 -6.29
CA PHE A 383 -4.85 4.70 -4.92
C PHE A 383 -3.69 5.29 -4.12
N ALA A 384 -2.49 5.43 -4.69
CA ALA A 384 -1.31 5.99 -4.00
C ALA A 384 -1.63 7.29 -3.24
N PRO A 385 -1.28 7.44 -1.94
CA PRO A 385 -1.78 8.51 -1.07
C PRO A 385 -0.99 9.82 -1.19
N PHE A 386 -0.98 10.42 -2.38
CA PHE A 386 -0.29 11.69 -2.63
C PHE A 386 -1.04 12.92 -2.14
N ASP A 387 -0.31 13.83 -1.48
CA ASP A 387 -0.82 15.13 -1.00
C ASP A 387 -0.91 16.18 -2.11
N ASN A 388 0.03 16.16 -3.06
CA ASN A 388 0.16 17.16 -4.11
C ASN A 388 0.37 16.50 -5.49
N LEU A 389 -0.57 15.65 -5.89
CA LEU A 389 -0.49 14.92 -7.15
C LEU A 389 -0.69 15.85 -8.34
N GLY A 390 0.36 16.03 -9.14
CA GLY A 390 0.38 16.95 -10.29
C GLY A 390 0.25 16.28 -11.64
N LEU A 391 0.70 15.03 -11.74
CA LEU A 391 0.83 14.29 -12.99
C LEU A 391 0.44 12.83 -12.79
N ILE A 392 -0.43 12.32 -13.66
CA ILE A 392 -0.77 10.92 -13.74
C ILE A 392 -0.51 10.44 -15.17
N ILE A 393 0.36 9.47 -15.32
CA ILE A 393 0.69 8.84 -16.60
C ILE A 393 0.07 7.45 -16.61
N VAL A 394 -0.57 7.07 -17.72
CA VAL A 394 -1.06 5.72 -17.98
C VAL A 394 -0.37 5.24 -19.24
N ASP A 395 0.61 4.34 -19.08
CA ASP A 395 1.28 3.72 -20.22
C ASP A 395 0.47 2.57 -20.79
N GLU A 396 0.59 2.35 -22.10
CA GLU A 396 -0.25 1.45 -22.89
C GLU A 396 -1.72 1.47 -22.45
N GLU A 397 -2.33 2.65 -22.48
CA GLU A 397 -3.68 2.91 -21.94
C GLU A 397 -4.80 2.00 -22.48
N HIS A 398 -4.58 1.36 -23.62
CA HIS A 398 -5.51 0.40 -24.23
C HIS A 398 -5.55 -0.96 -23.52
N ASP A 399 -4.60 -1.25 -22.65
CA ASP A 399 -4.42 -2.56 -22.04
C ASP A 399 -5.57 -2.91 -21.08
N ASP A 400 -6.17 -4.09 -21.28
CA ASP A 400 -7.32 -4.57 -20.51
C ASP A 400 -6.99 -4.86 -19.04
N SER A 401 -5.70 -5.03 -18.68
CA SER A 401 -5.28 -5.27 -17.28
C SER A 401 -5.62 -4.11 -16.35
N TYR A 402 -5.87 -2.91 -16.89
CA TYR A 402 -6.37 -1.77 -16.13
C TYR A 402 -7.80 -1.94 -15.62
N LYS A 403 -8.58 -2.88 -16.17
CA LYS A 403 -9.88 -3.26 -15.66
C LYS A 403 -9.76 -4.26 -14.52
N GLN A 404 -10.40 -3.96 -13.39
CA GLN A 404 -10.57 -4.90 -12.29
C GLN A 404 -11.88 -5.68 -12.48
N GLU A 405 -11.79 -7.01 -12.55
CA GLU A 405 -12.96 -7.89 -12.76
C GLU A 405 -13.63 -8.35 -11.46
N ASN A 406 -12.87 -8.35 -10.35
CA ASN A 406 -13.30 -8.89 -9.07
C ASN A 406 -13.49 -7.80 -8.02
N ARG A 407 -14.59 -7.89 -7.26
CA ARG A 407 -14.98 -6.94 -6.20
C ARG A 407 -15.28 -5.53 -6.72
N LEU A 408 -14.55 -4.48 -6.32
CA LEU A 408 -14.72 -3.16 -6.90
C LEU A 408 -14.27 -3.19 -8.37
N ARG A 409 -15.23 -3.23 -9.31
CA ARG A 409 -14.96 -3.39 -10.75
C ARG A 409 -14.56 -2.09 -11.45
N TYR A 410 -13.55 -1.40 -10.92
CA TYR A 410 -13.08 -0.12 -11.47
C TYR A 410 -12.19 -0.29 -12.71
N HIS A 411 -12.03 0.77 -13.49
CA HIS A 411 -11.07 0.85 -14.59
C HIS A 411 -10.01 1.91 -14.25
N ALA A 412 -8.74 1.50 -14.11
CA ALA A 412 -7.68 2.38 -13.61
C ALA A 412 -7.38 3.57 -14.54
N ARG A 413 -7.40 3.37 -15.88
CA ARG A 413 -7.33 4.46 -16.86
C ARG A 413 -8.37 5.55 -16.62
N ASP A 414 -9.64 5.17 -16.49
CA ASP A 414 -10.73 6.14 -16.31
C ASP A 414 -10.58 6.85 -14.96
N LEU A 415 -10.21 6.10 -13.92
CA LEU A 415 -9.88 6.66 -12.62
C LEU A 415 -8.70 7.62 -12.65
N ALA A 416 -7.69 7.41 -13.50
CA ALA A 416 -6.57 8.33 -13.68
C ALA A 416 -7.04 9.70 -14.18
N VAL A 417 -7.94 9.73 -15.17
CA VAL A 417 -8.51 10.99 -15.68
C VAL A 417 -9.36 11.68 -14.61
N VAL A 418 -10.21 10.93 -13.90
CA VAL A 418 -11.04 11.48 -12.82
C VAL A 418 -10.17 12.01 -11.69
N ARG A 419 -9.14 11.26 -11.28
CA ARG A 419 -8.23 11.65 -10.21
C ARG A 419 -7.45 12.90 -10.60
N ALA A 420 -6.90 12.98 -11.80
CA ALA A 420 -6.25 14.19 -12.30
C ALA A 420 -7.20 15.39 -12.29
N LYS A 421 -8.49 15.18 -12.64
CA LYS A 421 -9.50 16.24 -12.58
C LYS A 421 -9.75 16.74 -11.16
N LEU A 422 -9.90 15.83 -10.19
CA LEU A 422 -10.13 16.18 -8.79
C LEU A 422 -8.93 16.86 -8.14
N GLU A 423 -7.71 16.51 -8.57
CA GLU A 423 -6.45 17.09 -8.08
C GLU A 423 -5.99 18.32 -8.89
N ASN A 424 -6.76 18.77 -9.89
CA ASN A 424 -6.36 19.84 -10.81
C ASN A 424 -5.00 19.61 -11.48
N GLY A 425 -4.70 18.36 -11.80
CA GLY A 425 -3.44 17.89 -12.39
C GLY A 425 -3.55 17.49 -13.87
N VAL A 426 -2.45 16.98 -14.40
CA VAL A 426 -2.35 16.53 -15.80
C VAL A 426 -2.52 15.00 -15.85
N ALA A 427 -3.42 14.52 -16.72
CA ALA A 427 -3.48 13.12 -17.12
C ALA A 427 -2.85 12.92 -18.50
N LEU A 428 -1.88 12.02 -18.62
CA LEU A 428 -1.25 11.62 -19.87
C LEU A 428 -1.53 10.15 -20.13
N LEU A 429 -2.28 9.85 -21.18
CA LEU A 429 -2.56 8.49 -21.62
C LEU A 429 -1.65 8.22 -22.81
N GLY A 430 -0.70 7.30 -22.70
CA GLY A 430 0.23 6.98 -23.76
C GLY A 430 -0.07 5.61 -24.37
N SER A 431 0.01 5.52 -25.69
CA SER A 431 -0.04 4.23 -26.37
C SER A 431 0.46 4.30 -27.82
N ALA A 432 0.95 3.16 -28.33
CA ALA A 432 1.13 2.96 -29.76
C ALA A 432 -0.18 2.63 -30.49
N THR A 433 -1.15 2.07 -29.79
CA THR A 433 -2.45 1.62 -30.32
C THR A 433 -3.57 2.08 -29.38
N PRO A 434 -3.95 3.37 -29.39
CA PRO A 434 -4.96 3.89 -28.47
C PRO A 434 -6.27 3.13 -28.51
N SER A 435 -6.92 3.06 -27.36
CA SER A 435 -8.28 2.56 -27.25
C SER A 435 -9.24 3.44 -28.03
N VAL A 436 -10.31 2.81 -28.56
CA VAL A 436 -11.37 3.50 -29.28
C VAL A 436 -12.00 4.59 -28.40
N GLN A 437 -12.14 4.35 -27.10
CA GLN A 437 -12.68 5.31 -26.14
C GLN A 437 -11.79 6.55 -25.98
N SER A 438 -10.48 6.37 -25.81
CA SER A 438 -9.53 7.49 -25.71
C SER A 438 -9.46 8.28 -27.02
N TYR A 439 -9.48 7.59 -28.15
CA TYR A 439 -9.52 8.22 -29.46
C TYR A 439 -10.82 9.02 -29.68
N HIS A 440 -11.97 8.47 -29.27
CA HIS A 440 -13.25 9.17 -29.30
C HIS A 440 -13.26 10.42 -28.40
N ASN A 441 -12.61 10.37 -27.23
CA ASN A 441 -12.48 11.55 -26.35
C ASN A 441 -11.59 12.65 -26.97
N VAL A 442 -10.58 12.30 -27.78
CA VAL A 442 -9.85 13.28 -28.59
C VAL A 442 -10.77 13.88 -29.66
N HIS A 443 -11.50 13.04 -30.40
CA HIS A 443 -12.41 13.50 -31.45
C HIS A 443 -13.50 14.44 -30.93
N THR A 444 -14.03 14.16 -29.73
CA THR A 444 -15.03 15.01 -29.04
C THR A 444 -14.40 16.17 -28.26
N LYS A 445 -13.09 16.42 -28.41
CA LYS A 445 -12.32 17.51 -27.76
C LYS A 445 -12.31 17.45 -26.23
N LYS A 446 -12.60 16.30 -25.63
CA LYS A 446 -12.44 16.06 -24.20
C LYS A 446 -10.97 15.87 -23.84
N PHE A 447 -10.19 15.23 -24.72
CA PHE A 447 -8.74 15.06 -24.61
C PHE A 447 -8.02 15.86 -25.70
N LYS A 448 -6.78 16.27 -25.43
CA LYS A 448 -5.86 16.86 -26.42
C LYS A 448 -4.95 15.76 -26.99
N SER A 449 -4.64 15.79 -28.27
CA SER A 449 -3.72 14.82 -28.90
C SER A 449 -2.28 15.33 -28.92
N LEU A 450 -1.34 14.43 -28.63
CA LEU A 450 0.11 14.61 -28.77
C LEU A 450 0.64 13.46 -29.62
N TYR A 451 1.68 13.70 -30.42
CA TYR A 451 2.18 12.71 -31.39
C TYR A 451 3.69 12.54 -31.29
N LEU A 452 4.16 11.30 -31.32
CA LEU A 452 5.54 10.92 -31.60
C LEU A 452 5.54 10.08 -32.88
N SER A 453 5.84 10.73 -34.00
CA SER A 453 5.62 10.19 -35.34
C SER A 453 6.75 9.27 -35.84
N LYS A 454 7.94 9.38 -35.24
CA LYS A 454 9.16 8.70 -35.67
C LYS A 454 9.70 7.77 -34.58
N ARG A 455 10.30 6.65 -34.99
CA ARG A 455 11.08 5.78 -34.10
C ARG A 455 12.41 6.45 -33.78
N ILE A 456 12.91 6.21 -32.57
CA ILE A 456 14.29 6.54 -32.22
C ILE A 456 15.22 5.83 -33.23
N GLU A 457 16.22 6.56 -33.74
CA GLU A 457 17.21 6.08 -34.72
C GLU A 457 16.64 5.63 -36.09
N ASN A 458 15.43 6.06 -36.49
CA ASN A 458 14.83 5.69 -37.79
C ASN A 458 14.78 4.17 -38.08
N ARG A 459 14.63 3.33 -37.04
CA ARG A 459 14.53 1.87 -37.21
C ARG A 459 13.37 1.50 -38.15
N MET A 460 13.64 0.68 -39.17
CA MET A 460 12.63 0.27 -40.16
C MET A 460 11.45 -0.49 -39.52
N LEU A 461 10.26 -0.35 -40.12
CA LEU A 461 9.11 -1.17 -39.78
C LEU A 461 9.33 -2.61 -40.27
N PRO A 462 8.76 -3.62 -39.59
CA PRO A 462 8.80 -4.99 -40.11
C PRO A 462 8.12 -5.06 -41.49
N GLU A 463 8.64 -5.90 -42.37
CA GLU A 463 8.01 -6.18 -43.66
C GLU A 463 6.71 -6.96 -43.42
N VAL A 464 5.60 -6.48 -43.97
CA VAL A 464 4.27 -7.09 -43.81
C VAL A 464 3.76 -7.54 -45.16
N THR A 465 3.49 -8.84 -45.29
CA THR A 465 2.94 -9.44 -46.52
C THR A 465 1.51 -9.93 -46.25
N ILE A 466 0.55 -9.46 -47.07
CA ILE A 466 -0.83 -9.95 -47.02
C ILE A 466 -0.91 -11.22 -47.87
N VAL A 467 -1.28 -12.33 -47.24
CA VAL A 467 -1.46 -13.62 -47.93
C VAL A 467 -2.95 -13.86 -48.16
N ASP A 468 -3.38 -13.88 -49.43
CA ASP A 468 -4.75 -14.24 -49.79
C ASP A 468 -4.94 -15.77 -49.73
N LEU A 469 -5.66 -16.23 -48.70
CA LEU A 469 -5.94 -17.66 -48.51
C LEU A 469 -6.90 -18.23 -49.57
N ARG A 470 -7.59 -17.40 -50.36
CA ARG A 470 -8.45 -17.87 -51.47
C ARG A 470 -7.63 -18.34 -52.68
N GLN A 471 -6.39 -17.89 -52.79
CA GLN A 471 -5.48 -18.20 -53.90
C GLN A 471 -4.51 -19.34 -53.59
N LYS A 472 -4.51 -19.84 -52.35
CA LYS A 472 -3.72 -21.02 -51.97
C LYS A 472 -4.59 -22.27 -52.02
N GLU A 473 -4.38 -23.11 -53.03
CA GLU A 473 -4.79 -24.51 -52.95
C GLU A 473 -4.02 -25.13 -51.77
N GLY A 474 -4.74 -25.54 -50.72
CA GLY A 474 -4.14 -26.35 -49.67
C GLY A 474 -3.64 -27.68 -50.23
N PRO A 475 -2.80 -28.44 -49.50
CA PRO A 475 -2.27 -29.73 -49.94
C PRO A 475 -3.33 -30.86 -49.98
N GLY A 476 -4.58 -30.54 -50.30
CA GLY A 476 -5.73 -31.46 -50.24
C GLY A 476 -6.85 -31.08 -51.21
N ARG A 477 -6.52 -30.70 -52.44
CA ARG A 477 -7.42 -30.83 -53.59
C ARG A 477 -6.73 -31.57 -54.72
#